data_AF-A0A540N436-F1
#
_entry.id   AF-A0A540N436-F1
#
_cell.length_a   1.000
_cell.length_b   1.000
_cell.length_c   1.000
_cell.angle_alpha   90.00
_cell.angle_beta   90.00
_cell.angle_gamma   90.00
#
_symmetry.space_group_name_H-M   'P 1'
#
loop_
_entity.id
_entity.type
_entity.pdbx_description
1 polymer ?
#
loop_
_entity_poly.entity_id
_entity_poly.type
_entity_poly.pdbx_seq_one_letter_code
_entity_poly.pdbx_strand_id
1 'polypeptide(L)'
;MSDAELASDLSKMNGLLAQREEAMDKSRQLLFAELCQFVGSNSEEVKKKWGKLEEEEKMVLVKGFVSEWGVNFHPLSAKSVKQLVEEHVQEQNPKPANSKSSSSSAVSVLFPGFKRMMGFSDDDK
;
A
#
# COMPACT_ATOMS: atom_id res chain seq x y z
N MET A 1 34.99 -3.40 13.02
CA MET A 1 33.71 -2.70 13.17
C MET A 1 33.92 -1.56 14.13
N SER A 2 33.74 -0.33 13.66
CA SER A 2 33.85 0.89 14.48
C SER A 2 32.48 1.24 15.08
N ASP A 3 32.45 1.89 16.25
CA ASP A 3 31.20 2.36 16.88
C ASP A 3 30.35 3.22 15.92
N ALA A 4 30.99 3.92 14.98
CA ALA A 4 30.32 4.71 13.95
C ALA A 4 29.54 3.86 12.93
N GLU A 5 30.04 2.68 12.57
CA GLU A 5 29.33 1.76 11.68
C GLU A 5 28.12 1.14 12.39
N LEU A 6 28.30 0.76 13.66
CA LEU A 6 27.22 0.22 14.50
C LEU A 6 26.09 1.25 14.68
N ALA A 7 26.41 2.52 14.95
CA ALA A 7 25.44 3.60 15.10
C ALA A 7 24.68 3.91 13.79
N SER A 8 25.36 3.81 12.63
CA SER A 8 24.73 3.97 11.32
C SER A 8 23.72 2.86 11.04
N ASP A 9 24.07 1.62 11.35
CA ASP A 9 23.19 0.47 11.12
C ASP A 9 21.98 0.45 12.07
N LEU A 10 22.17 0.82 13.34
CA LEU A 10 21.05 1.03 14.27
C LEU A 10 20.10 2.14 13.80
N SER A 11 20.65 3.24 13.27
CA SER A 11 19.84 4.35 12.75
C SER A 11 19.03 3.95 11.51
N LYS A 12 19.63 3.20 10.57
CA LYS A 12 18.91 2.65 9.39
C LYS A 12 17.82 1.67 9.82
N MET A 13 18.13 0.78 10.76
CA MET A 13 17.17 -0.20 11.27
C MET A 13 15.98 0.49 11.96
N ASN A 14 16.23 1.52 12.78
CA ASN A 14 15.17 2.33 13.37
C ASN A 14 14.32 3.05 12.32
N GLY A 15 14.94 3.55 11.25
CA GLY A 15 14.21 4.14 10.11
C GLY A 15 13.29 3.13 9.42
N LEU A 16 13.75 1.90 9.18
CA LEU A 16 12.94 0.83 8.59
C LEU A 16 11.80 0.40 9.51
N LEU A 17 12.02 0.35 10.82
CA LEU A 17 10.98 0.05 11.80
C LEU A 17 9.90 1.13 11.81
N ALA A 18 10.28 2.41 11.79
CA ALA A 18 9.34 3.52 11.75
C ALA A 18 8.50 3.51 10.46
N GLN A 19 9.13 3.29 9.29
CA GLN A 19 8.40 3.18 8.03
C GLN A 19 7.44 1.99 8.00
N ARG A 20 7.87 0.85 8.57
CA ARG A 20 7.02 -0.33 8.70
C ARG A 20 5.80 -0.04 9.57
N GLU A 21 6.01 0.62 10.70
CA GLU A 21 4.92 1.00 11.61
C GLU A 21 3.93 1.95 10.94
N GLU A 22 4.42 2.96 10.23
CA GLU A 22 3.59 3.90 9.48
C GLU A 22 2.79 3.20 8.37
N ALA A 23 3.42 2.29 7.62
CA ALA A 23 2.75 1.49 6.60
C ALA A 23 1.67 0.59 7.21
N MET A 24 1.96 -0.04 8.35
CA MET A 24 1.00 -0.86 9.09
C MET A 24 -0.16 -0.02 9.65
N ASP A 25 0.09 1.22 10.06
CA ASP A 25 -0.97 2.11 10.52
C ASP A 25 -1.90 2.53 9.39
N LYS A 26 -1.34 2.97 8.27
CA LYS A 26 -2.10 3.27 7.06
C LYS A 26 -2.89 2.06 6.56
N SER A 27 -2.31 0.86 6.61
CA SER A 27 -3.03 -0.35 6.22
C SER A 27 -4.20 -0.67 7.15
N ARG A 28 -4.06 -0.46 8.47
CA ARG A 28 -5.17 -0.62 9.43
C ARG A 28 -6.28 0.38 9.17
N GLN A 29 -5.94 1.63 8.90
CA GLN A 29 -6.92 2.68 8.59
C GLN A 29 -7.70 2.34 7.31
N LEU A 30 -7.00 1.92 6.25
CA LEU A 30 -7.62 1.51 4.98
C LEU A 30 -8.55 0.31 5.18
N LEU A 31 -8.08 -0.75 5.86
CA LEU A 31 -8.88 -1.94 6.17
C LEU A 31 -10.16 -1.58 6.92
N PHE A 32 -10.07 -0.68 7.90
CA PHE A 32 -11.24 -0.26 8.65
C PHE A 32 -12.22 0.57 7.81
N ALA A 33 -11.73 1.42 6.90
CA ALA A 33 -12.56 2.16 5.97
C ALA A 33 -13.32 1.22 5.01
N GLU A 34 -12.66 0.19 4.48
CA GLU A 34 -13.29 -0.85 3.65
C GLU A 34 -14.32 -1.66 4.43
N LEU A 35 -14.01 -2.00 5.69
CA LEU A 35 -14.98 -2.66 6.58
C LEU A 35 -16.23 -1.80 6.81
N CYS A 36 -16.07 -0.48 6.97
CA CYS A 36 -17.19 0.44 7.12
C CYS A 36 -18.09 0.46 5.87
N GLN A 37 -17.47 0.44 4.69
CA GLN A 37 -18.19 0.33 3.41
C GLN A 37 -18.93 -1.00 3.30
N PHE A 38 -18.29 -2.11 3.64
CA PHE A 38 -18.90 -3.44 3.65
C PHE A 38 -20.12 -3.53 4.58
N VAL A 39 -20.03 -2.94 5.78
CA VAL A 39 -21.16 -2.89 6.72
C VAL A 39 -22.23 -1.87 6.30
N GLY A 40 -21.90 -0.95 5.39
CA GLY A 40 -22.79 0.12 4.94
C GLY A 40 -23.10 1.13 6.04
N SER A 41 -22.14 1.44 6.91
CA SER A 41 -22.32 2.36 8.06
C SER A 41 -21.09 3.23 8.26
N ASN A 42 -21.24 4.38 8.94
CA ASN A 42 -20.10 5.26 9.20
C ASN A 42 -19.17 4.69 10.30
N SER A 43 -17.95 5.25 10.38
CA SER A 43 -16.90 4.83 11.32
C SER A 43 -17.36 4.81 12.78
N GLU A 44 -18.14 5.79 13.24
CA GLU A 44 -18.59 5.87 14.63
C GLU A 44 -19.64 4.80 14.97
N GLU A 45 -20.59 4.57 14.07
CA GLU A 45 -21.60 3.54 14.20
C GLU A 45 -20.98 2.14 14.18
N VAL A 46 -20.03 1.90 13.28
CA VAL A 46 -19.31 0.62 13.22
C VAL A 46 -18.54 0.38 14.52
N LYS A 47 -17.82 1.36 15.06
CA LYS A 47 -17.14 1.23 16.37
C LYS A 47 -18.12 0.92 17.50
N LYS A 48 -19.26 1.61 17.53
CA LYS A 48 -20.30 1.41 18.55
C LYS A 48 -20.94 0.02 18.44
N LYS A 49 -21.21 -0.47 17.23
CA LYS A 49 -21.74 -1.82 16.98
C LYS A 49 -20.69 -2.86 17.35
N TRP A 50 -19.44 -2.67 16.92
CA TRP A 50 -18.32 -3.57 17.20
C TRP A 50 -18.11 -3.83 18.69
N GLY A 51 -18.21 -2.78 19.52
CA GLY A 51 -18.08 -2.92 20.98
C GLY A 51 -19.24 -3.67 21.65
N LYS A 52 -20.37 -3.86 20.97
CA LYS A 52 -21.54 -4.59 21.45
C LYS A 52 -21.61 -6.03 20.96
N LEU A 53 -20.89 -6.34 19.87
CA LEU A 53 -20.85 -7.69 19.31
C LEU A 53 -20.05 -8.62 20.22
N GLU A 54 -20.52 -9.85 20.34
CA GLU A 54 -19.73 -10.92 20.92
C GLU A 54 -18.60 -11.34 19.97
N GLU A 55 -17.61 -12.05 20.50
CA GLU A 55 -16.42 -12.42 19.74
C GLU A 55 -16.76 -13.31 18.53
N GLU A 56 -17.72 -14.24 18.68
CA GLU A 56 -18.17 -15.08 17.57
C GLU A 56 -18.86 -14.25 16.47
N GLU A 57 -19.69 -13.28 16.84
CA GLU A 57 -20.36 -12.40 15.88
C GLU A 57 -19.36 -11.53 15.12
N LYS A 58 -18.33 -11.01 15.80
CA LYS A 58 -17.22 -10.30 15.14
C LYS A 58 -16.51 -11.22 14.15
N MET A 59 -16.22 -12.46 14.55
CA MET A 59 -15.55 -13.43 13.68
C MET A 59 -16.39 -13.77 12.44
N VAL A 60 -17.70 -13.92 12.58
CA VAL A 60 -18.62 -14.10 11.44
C VAL A 60 -18.58 -12.90 10.50
N LEU A 61 -18.65 -11.68 11.03
CA LEU A 61 -18.59 -10.46 10.24
C LEU A 61 -17.25 -10.33 9.50
N VAL A 62 -16.13 -10.60 10.17
CA VAL A 62 -14.79 -10.58 9.55
C VAL A 62 -14.67 -11.63 8.47
N LYS A 63 -15.18 -12.84 8.67
CA LYS A 63 -15.18 -13.89 7.64
C LYS A 63 -15.99 -13.46 6.41
N GLY A 64 -17.15 -12.85 6.60
CA GLY A 64 -17.96 -12.29 5.51
C GLY A 64 -17.20 -11.22 4.74
N PHE A 65 -16.64 -10.24 5.47
CA PHE A 65 -15.82 -9.17 4.90
C PHE A 65 -14.64 -9.72 4.10
N VAL A 66 -13.85 -10.63 4.67
CA VAL A 66 -12.67 -11.21 4.01
C VAL A 66 -13.07 -12.06 2.79
N SER A 67 -14.23 -12.71 2.82
CA SER A 67 -14.69 -13.52 1.68
C SER A 67 -15.06 -12.66 0.47
N GLU A 68 -15.59 -11.46 0.68
CA GLU A 68 -15.89 -10.52 -0.41
C GLU A 68 -14.65 -9.71 -0.80
N TRP A 69 -13.98 -9.11 0.18
CA TRP A 69 -12.81 -8.26 -0.03
C TRP A 69 -11.59 -9.04 -0.53
N GLY A 70 -11.37 -10.25 -0.03
CA GLY A 70 -10.24 -11.12 -0.37
C GLY A 70 -10.22 -11.59 -1.83
N VAL A 71 -11.36 -11.56 -2.53
CA VAL A 71 -11.41 -11.87 -3.97
C VAL A 71 -10.56 -10.87 -4.77
N ASN A 72 -10.52 -9.61 -4.33
CA ASN A 72 -9.72 -8.57 -4.96
C ASN A 72 -8.23 -8.63 -4.56
N PHE A 73 -7.89 -9.39 -3.52
CA PHE A 73 -6.55 -9.54 -2.96
C PHE A 73 -5.97 -10.94 -3.16
N HIS A 74 -6.15 -11.50 -4.35
CA HIS A 74 -5.33 -12.64 -4.74
C HIS A 74 -3.87 -12.19 -4.84
N PRO A 75 -2.90 -12.93 -4.28
CA PRO A 75 -1.49 -12.66 -4.50
C PRO A 75 -1.25 -12.48 -5.99
N LEU A 76 -0.77 -11.29 -6.40
CA LEU A 76 -0.60 -11.00 -7.81
C LEU A 76 0.37 -12.04 -8.39
N SER A 77 -0.11 -12.77 -9.40
CA SER A 77 0.76 -13.69 -10.13
C SER A 77 1.93 -12.90 -10.73
N ALA A 78 3.09 -13.55 -10.93
CA ALA A 78 4.23 -12.92 -11.58
C ALA A 78 3.86 -12.30 -12.95
N LYS A 79 2.86 -12.86 -13.64
CA LYS A 79 2.32 -12.31 -14.90
C LYS A 79 1.57 -10.99 -14.68
N SER A 80 0.72 -10.93 -13.67
CA SER A 80 -0.05 -9.73 -13.32
C SER A 80 0.85 -8.59 -12.84
N VAL A 81 1.85 -8.91 -12.00
CA VAL A 81 2.87 -7.94 -11.57
C VAL A 81 3.65 -7.41 -12.77
N LYS A 82 4.10 -8.29 -13.67
CA LYS A 82 4.78 -7.88 -14.91
C LYS A 82 3.91 -6.93 -15.74
N GLN A 83 2.63 -7.22 -15.91
CA GLN A 83 1.72 -6.39 -16.69
C GLN A 83 1.57 -4.98 -16.08
N LEU A 84 1.34 -4.88 -14.77
CA LEU A 84 1.26 -3.59 -14.07
C LEU A 84 2.55 -2.77 -14.19
N VAL A 85 3.70 -3.42 -14.06
CA VAL A 85 5.01 -2.76 -14.25
C VAL A 85 5.17 -2.27 -15.68
N GLU A 86 4.78 -3.07 -16.67
CA GLU A 86 4.86 -2.71 -18.09
C GLU A 86 3.93 -1.54 -18.43
N GLU A 87 2.69 -1.54 -17.92
CA GLU A 87 1.75 -0.43 -18.07
C GLU A 87 2.33 0.86 -17.50
N HIS A 88 2.93 0.82 -16.30
CA HIS A 88 3.56 1.97 -15.68
C HIS A 88 4.76 2.51 -16.49
N VAL A 89 5.61 1.61 -17.01
CA VAL A 89 6.76 1.99 -17.85
C VAL A 89 6.31 2.61 -19.18
N GLN A 90 5.23 2.08 -19.79
CA GLN A 90 4.67 2.64 -21.02
C GLN A 90 3.99 3.99 -20.80
N GLU A 91 3.35 4.20 -19.65
CA GLU A 91 2.75 5.49 -19.28
C GLU A 91 3.81 6.58 -19.07
N GLN A 92 5.03 6.21 -18.65
CA GLN A 92 6.17 7.12 -18.54
C GLN A 92 6.89 7.40 -19.87
N ASN A 93 6.55 6.68 -20.94
CA ASN A 93 7.18 6.85 -22.24
C ASN A 93 6.14 7.29 -23.29
N PRO A 94 5.77 8.59 -23.33
CA PRO A 94 4.71 9.07 -24.21
C PRO A 94 5.10 8.84 -25.67
N LYS A 95 4.39 7.93 -26.34
CA LYS A 95 4.40 7.85 -27.80
C LYS A 95 3.96 9.21 -28.36
N PRO A 96 4.63 9.73 -29.41
CA PRO A 96 4.18 10.94 -30.06
C PRO A 96 2.77 10.75 -30.61
N ALA A 97 1.93 11.75 -30.34
CA ALA A 97 0.49 11.73 -30.43
C ALA A 97 -0.05 11.32 -31.80
N ASN A 98 -0.97 10.36 -31.80
CA ASN A 98 -2.22 10.50 -32.53
C ASN A 98 -3.25 9.52 -32.00
N SER A 99 -4.04 9.98 -31.02
CA SER A 99 -5.51 9.78 -30.94
C SER A 99 -5.98 10.03 -29.51
N LYS A 100 -6.51 11.24 -29.32
CA LYS A 100 -7.57 11.63 -28.38
C LYS A 100 -7.85 10.67 -27.20
N SER A 101 -7.40 11.04 -26.01
CA SER A 101 -8.18 10.80 -24.80
C SER A 101 -7.83 11.83 -23.73
N SER A 102 -8.91 12.43 -23.23
CA SER A 102 -9.03 13.49 -22.26
C SER A 102 -8.48 13.09 -20.89
N SER A 103 -7.92 14.09 -20.16
CA SER A 103 -8.00 14.31 -18.71
C SER A 103 -7.91 13.09 -17.77
N SER A 104 -7.02 12.98 -16.78
CA SER A 104 -6.55 14.03 -15.87
C SER A 104 -5.51 13.44 -14.90
N SER A 105 -4.46 14.21 -14.65
CA SER A 105 -3.88 14.47 -13.32
C SER A 105 -3.62 13.30 -12.36
N ALA A 106 -2.35 12.92 -12.20
CA ALA A 106 -1.66 12.98 -10.91
C ALA A 106 -0.18 12.62 -11.09
N VAL A 107 0.67 13.63 -10.97
CA VAL A 107 2.13 13.47 -10.90
C VAL A 107 2.46 12.69 -9.63
N SER A 108 2.92 11.44 -9.77
CA SER A 108 3.47 10.69 -8.64
C SER A 108 4.99 10.74 -8.75
N VAL A 109 5.55 11.78 -8.16
CA VAL A 109 7.00 11.93 -7.97
C VAL A 109 7.49 10.75 -7.15
N LEU A 110 8.07 9.74 -7.80
CA LEU A 110 8.68 8.60 -7.12
C LEU A 110 9.86 9.10 -6.29
N PHE A 111 9.75 8.92 -4.98
CA PHE A 111 10.71 9.45 -4.01
C PHE A 111 12.08 8.75 -4.12
N PRO A 112 13.21 9.50 -4.05
CA PRO A 112 14.58 8.99 -4.23
C PRO A 112 14.98 7.79 -3.35
N GLY A 113 14.32 7.60 -2.20
CA GLY A 113 14.58 6.48 -1.30
C GLY A 113 14.28 5.10 -1.90
N PHE A 114 13.30 5.01 -2.80
CA PHE A 114 12.93 3.72 -3.43
C PHE A 114 13.98 3.26 -4.45
N LYS A 115 14.62 4.19 -5.17
CA LYS A 115 15.73 3.89 -6.10
C LYS A 115 16.90 3.20 -5.37
N ARG A 116 17.28 3.73 -4.20
CA ARG A 116 18.40 3.21 -3.39
C ARG A 116 18.12 1.80 -2.85
N MET A 117 16.86 1.48 -2.53
CA MET A 117 16.47 0.18 -1.98
C MET A 117 16.49 -0.95 -3.02
N MET A 118 16.35 -0.62 -4.31
CA MET A 118 16.31 -1.59 -5.41
C MET A 118 17.70 -1.85 -6.03
N GLY A 119 18.78 -1.32 -5.43
CA GLY A 119 20.15 -1.53 -5.92
C GLY A 119 20.52 -0.72 -7.16
N PHE A 120 19.69 0.24 -7.55
CA PHE A 120 20.04 1.23 -8.54
C PHE A 120 20.84 2.33 -7.83
N SER A 121 22.15 2.33 -8.01
CA SER A 121 22.97 3.50 -7.70
C SER A 121 22.50 4.67 -8.57
N ASP A 122 22.35 5.83 -7.95
CA ASP A 122 22.35 7.10 -8.68
C ASP A 122 23.81 7.28 -9.12
N ASP A 123 24.13 6.93 -10.37
CA ASP A 123 25.37 7.38 -11.00
C ASP A 123 25.13 8.80 -11.53
N ASP A 124 25.98 9.69 -11.02
CA ASP A 124 25.88 11.15 -10.99
C ASP A 124 25.66 11.88 -12.33
N LYS A 125 25.07 13.07 -12.22
CA LYS A 125 25.81 14.29 -12.58
C LYS A 125 25.48 15.46 -11.65
#